data_AF-A0A928HFC7-F1
#
_entry.id   AF-A0A928HFC7-F1
#
_cell.length_a   1.000
_cell.length_b   1.000
_cell.length_c   1.000
_cell.angle_alpha   90.00
_cell.angle_beta   90.00
_cell.angle_gamma   90.00
#
_symmetry.space_group_name_H-M   'P 1'
#
loop_
_entity.id
_entity.type
_entity.pdbx_description
1 polymer ?
#
loop_
_entity_poly.entity_id
_entity_poly.type
_entity_poly.pdbx_seq_one_letter_code
_entity_poly.pdbx_strand_id
1 'polypeptide(L)'
;MKKGFTLIELLAVVLIMGILTAIALPQYRRSVERTRVAEALQMLPALFEARERLVAEWGYPTYANTPAAKRAQVTFAKLDIEMKGKQGAAGQIWKTDNFDYVITYPYFVGARFTKGRYKGVGVMYNGMDDIGCCYTATVGAEACSQLNLTSTLPPSNTYCAQLAAAI
;
A
#
# COMPACT_ATOMS: atom_id res chain seq x y z
N MET A 1 2.14 -46.45 37.27
CA MET A 1 2.04 -45.04 37.72
C MET A 1 2.51 -44.16 36.56
N LYS A 2 1.64 -43.27 36.04
CA LYS A 2 2.01 -42.36 34.95
C LYS A 2 2.88 -41.24 35.54
N LYS A 3 4.12 -41.08 35.05
CA LYS A 3 4.97 -39.92 35.38
C LYS A 3 4.26 -38.66 34.90
N GLY A 4 3.84 -37.80 35.84
CA GLY A 4 3.30 -36.48 35.52
C GLY A 4 4.43 -35.48 35.27
N PHE A 5 4.16 -34.48 34.44
CA PHE A 5 5.05 -33.32 34.25
C PHE A 5 5.22 -32.56 35.57
N THR A 6 6.43 -32.07 35.84
CA THR A 6 6.69 -31.24 37.02
C THR A 6 6.34 -29.77 36.75
N LEU A 7 5.91 -29.04 37.80
CA LEU A 7 5.58 -27.62 37.69
C LEU A 7 6.81 -26.78 37.28
N ILE A 8 8.00 -27.19 37.72
CA ILE A 8 9.26 -26.51 37.40
C ILE A 8 9.65 -26.68 35.92
N GLU A 9 9.38 -27.83 35.31
CA GLU A 9 9.61 -28.04 33.87
C GLU A 9 8.74 -27.10 33.04
N LEU A 10 7.46 -26.94 33.40
CA LEU A 10 6.58 -26.03 32.69
C LEU A 10 7.00 -24.56 32.85
N LEU A 11 7.47 -24.17 34.04
CA LEU A 11 7.92 -22.79 34.29
C LEU A 11 9.18 -22.44 33.49
N ALA A 12 10.17 -23.33 33.42
CA ALA A 12 11.37 -23.10 32.62
C ALA A 12 11.05 -22.98 31.13
N VAL A 13 10.13 -23.80 30.61
CA VAL A 13 9.70 -23.74 29.20
C VAL A 13 9.01 -22.42 28.88
N VAL A 14 8.08 -21.97 29.73
CA VAL A 14 7.38 -20.69 29.54
C VAL A 14 8.35 -19.52 29.59
N LEU A 15 9.35 -19.56 30.48
CA LEU A 15 10.41 -18.55 30.56
C LEU A 15 11.18 -18.44 29.24
N ILE A 16 11.63 -19.58 28.68
CA ILE A 16 12.38 -19.60 27.41
C ILE A 16 11.48 -19.12 26.26
N MET A 17 10.22 -19.56 26.18
CA MET A 17 9.27 -19.08 25.18
C MET A 17 9.03 -17.56 25.29
N GLY A 18 9.00 -17.01 26.51
CA GLY A 18 8.88 -15.58 26.75
C GLY A 18 10.03 -14.77 26.13
N ILE A 19 11.28 -15.23 26.31
CA ILE A 19 12.46 -14.54 25.76
C ILE A 19 12.45 -14.59 24.22
N LEU A 20 12.18 -15.76 23.65
CA LEU A 20 12.14 -15.93 22.18
C LEU A 20 11.05 -15.07 21.53
N THR A 21 9.86 -15.04 22.12
CA THR A 21 8.73 -14.27 21.57
C THR A 21 8.96 -12.76 21.63
N ALA A 22 9.65 -12.26 22.65
CA ALA A 22 9.99 -10.84 22.78
C ALA A 22 10.82 -10.32 21.59
N ILE A 23 11.74 -11.13 21.08
CA ILE A 23 12.60 -10.77 19.93
C ILE A 23 11.91 -11.08 18.60
N ALA A 24 11.25 -12.24 18.51
CA ALA A 24 10.67 -12.73 17.26
C ALA A 24 9.44 -11.92 16.81
N LEU A 25 8.56 -11.51 17.73
CA LEU A 25 7.32 -10.83 17.39
C LEU A 25 7.49 -9.49 16.63
N PRO A 26 8.34 -8.54 17.06
CA PRO A 26 8.54 -7.31 16.30
C PRO A 26 9.15 -7.55 14.92
N GLN A 27 10.06 -8.52 14.80
CA GLN A 27 10.65 -8.91 13.51
C GLN A 27 9.59 -9.53 12.57
N TYR A 28 8.79 -10.45 13.08
CA TYR A 28 7.69 -11.07 12.33
C TYR A 28 6.70 -10.03 11.82
N ARG A 29 6.28 -9.09 12.67
CA ARG A 29 5.37 -8.00 12.27
C ARG A 29 5.95 -7.16 11.14
N ARG A 30 7.23 -6.81 11.19
CA ARG A 30 7.89 -6.07 10.08
C ARG A 30 7.90 -6.86 8.78
N SER A 31 8.18 -8.17 8.86
CA SER A 31 8.16 -9.05 7.68
C SER A 31 6.77 -9.10 7.04
N VAL A 32 5.71 -9.24 7.84
CA VAL A 32 4.32 -9.23 7.34
C VAL A 32 3.97 -7.91 6.64
N GLU A 33 4.35 -6.76 7.20
CA GLU A 33 4.07 -5.46 6.57
C GLU A 33 4.87 -5.26 5.27
N ARG A 34 6.10 -5.78 5.18
CA ARG A 34 6.88 -5.79 3.93
C ARG A 34 6.23 -6.66 2.86
N THR A 35 5.71 -7.83 3.23
CA THR A 35 4.96 -8.68 2.31
C THR A 35 3.69 -7.98 1.82
N ARG A 36 2.99 -7.24 2.69
CA ARG A 36 1.85 -6.41 2.27
C ARG A 36 2.29 -5.33 1.28
N VAL A 37 3.35 -4.59 1.55
CA VAL A 37 3.77 -3.54 0.61
C VAL A 37 4.15 -4.13 -0.74
N ALA A 38 4.83 -5.29 -0.77
CA ALA A 38 5.19 -5.98 -2.01
C ALA A 38 3.98 -6.32 -2.89
N GLU A 39 2.82 -6.62 -2.30
CA GLU A 39 1.54 -6.79 -3.01
C GLU A 39 1.17 -5.50 -3.78
N ALA A 40 1.26 -4.35 -3.12
CA ALA A 40 1.00 -3.05 -3.75
C ALA A 40 2.06 -2.71 -4.81
N LEU A 41 3.34 -3.00 -4.56
CA LEU A 41 4.41 -2.73 -5.55
C LEU A 41 4.23 -3.53 -6.83
N GLN A 42 3.62 -4.71 -6.78
CA GLN A 42 3.29 -5.51 -7.96
C GLN A 42 2.06 -4.98 -8.70
N MET A 43 1.05 -4.49 -7.98
CA MET A 43 -0.21 -4.03 -8.59
C MET A 43 -0.13 -2.61 -9.15
N LEU A 44 0.66 -1.72 -8.56
CA LEU A 44 0.73 -0.31 -8.99
C LEU A 44 1.20 -0.13 -10.45
N PRO A 45 2.25 -0.80 -10.94
CA PRO A 45 2.66 -0.69 -12.34
C PRO A 45 1.56 -1.16 -13.31
N ALA A 46 0.92 -2.29 -13.00
CA ALA A 46 -0.19 -2.80 -13.81
C ALA A 46 -1.36 -1.80 -13.87
N LEU A 47 -1.73 -1.21 -12.72
CA LEU A 47 -2.76 -0.17 -12.65
C LEU A 47 -2.40 1.07 -13.47
N PHE A 48 -1.14 1.49 -13.44
CA PHE A 48 -0.65 2.61 -14.23
C PHE A 48 -0.77 2.29 -15.72
N GLU A 49 -0.31 1.13 -16.16
CA GLU A 49 -0.39 0.74 -17.58
C GLU A 49 -1.82 0.66 -18.11
N ALA A 50 -2.75 0.03 -17.39
CA ALA A 50 -4.14 -0.04 -17.87
C ALA A 50 -4.79 1.34 -17.94
N ARG A 51 -4.42 2.22 -17.01
CA ARG A 51 -4.84 3.62 -17.05
C ARG A 51 -4.32 4.31 -18.31
N GLU A 52 -3.03 4.16 -18.62
CA GLU A 52 -2.45 4.75 -19.84
C GLU A 52 -3.08 4.18 -21.11
N ARG A 53 -3.41 2.87 -21.15
CA ARG A 53 -4.14 2.26 -22.29
C ARG A 53 -5.51 2.91 -22.50
N LEU A 54 -6.26 3.14 -21.43
CA LEU A 54 -7.58 3.79 -21.51
C LEU A 54 -7.49 5.21 -22.10
N VAL A 55 -6.47 5.98 -21.76
CA VAL A 55 -6.28 7.31 -22.35
C VAL A 55 -5.75 7.28 -23.77
N ALA A 56 -4.90 6.31 -24.10
CA ALA A 56 -4.47 6.09 -25.47
C ALA A 56 -5.66 5.75 -26.39
N GLU A 57 -6.63 4.96 -25.92
CA GLU A 57 -7.88 4.67 -26.64
C GLU A 57 -8.68 5.94 -26.95
N TRP A 58 -8.67 6.92 -26.06
CA TRP A 58 -9.36 8.20 -26.26
C TRP A 58 -8.63 9.18 -27.18
N GLY A 59 -7.49 8.78 -27.77
CA GLY A 59 -6.77 9.56 -28.77
C GLY A 59 -5.91 10.69 -28.21
N TYR A 60 -5.66 10.69 -26.90
CA TYR A 60 -4.74 11.64 -26.26
C TYR A 60 -3.40 10.96 -26.03
N PRO A 61 -2.30 11.41 -26.68
CA PRO A 61 -1.00 10.73 -26.62
C PRO A 61 -0.36 10.77 -25.23
N THR A 62 -0.89 11.60 -24.34
CA THR A 62 -0.54 11.67 -22.92
C THR A 62 -1.74 12.12 -22.10
N TYR A 63 -1.79 11.71 -20.83
CA TYR A 63 -2.82 12.15 -19.87
C TYR A 63 -2.96 13.68 -19.86
N ALA A 64 -1.86 14.46 -19.88
CA ALA A 64 -1.85 15.94 -19.85
C ALA A 64 -2.77 16.62 -20.87
N ASN A 65 -2.94 16.02 -22.05
CA ASN A 65 -3.78 16.54 -23.14
C ASN A 65 -5.25 16.09 -23.06
N THR A 66 -5.59 15.24 -22.09
CA THR A 66 -6.95 14.74 -21.87
C THR A 66 -7.83 15.86 -21.27
N PRO A 67 -9.02 16.17 -21.82
CA PRO A 67 -9.93 17.16 -21.27
C PRO A 67 -10.43 16.80 -19.87
N ALA A 68 -10.67 17.80 -19.01
CA ALA A 68 -11.12 17.60 -17.63
C ALA A 68 -12.35 16.67 -17.50
N ALA A 69 -13.31 16.80 -18.42
CA ALA A 69 -14.51 15.95 -18.45
C ALA A 69 -14.19 14.46 -18.69
N LYS A 70 -13.15 14.14 -19.45
CA LYS A 70 -12.70 12.77 -19.71
C LYS A 70 -11.88 12.21 -18.55
N ARG A 71 -11.11 13.06 -17.86
CA ARG A 71 -10.34 12.66 -16.66
C ARG A 71 -11.25 12.11 -15.56
N ALA A 72 -12.42 12.71 -15.37
CA ALA A 72 -13.42 12.24 -14.41
C ALA A 72 -14.00 10.85 -14.74
N GLN A 73 -13.87 10.37 -15.98
CA GLN A 73 -14.35 9.06 -16.42
C GLN A 73 -13.31 7.95 -16.21
N VAL A 74 -12.06 8.32 -15.89
CA VAL A 74 -11.01 7.37 -15.51
C VAL A 74 -11.37 6.78 -14.16
N THR A 75 -11.96 5.59 -14.20
CA THR A 75 -12.47 4.86 -13.04
C THR A 75 -12.07 3.40 -13.18
N PHE A 76 -12.00 2.68 -12.07
CA PHE A 76 -11.67 1.25 -12.07
C PHE A 76 -12.65 0.41 -12.92
N ALA A 77 -13.90 0.86 -13.08
CA ALA A 77 -14.91 0.19 -13.91
C ALA A 77 -14.60 0.25 -15.42
N LYS A 78 -13.71 1.15 -15.85
CA LYS A 78 -13.30 1.31 -17.25
C LYS A 78 -11.94 0.70 -17.55
N LEU A 79 -11.25 0.17 -16.54
CA LEU A 79 -9.96 -0.48 -16.71
C LEU A 79 -10.17 -1.97 -16.94
N ASP A 80 -9.39 -2.52 -17.86
CA ASP A 80 -9.32 -3.95 -18.09
C ASP A 80 -8.34 -4.60 -17.09
N ILE A 81 -8.68 -4.52 -15.80
CA ILE A 81 -7.92 -5.13 -14.71
C ILE A 81 -8.89 -5.79 -13.73
N GLU A 82 -8.60 -7.05 -13.42
CA GLU A 82 -9.23 -7.76 -12.32
C GLU A 82 -8.31 -7.77 -11.09
N MET A 83 -8.84 -7.29 -9.96
CA MET A 83 -8.17 -7.33 -8.66
C MET A 83 -9.09 -7.92 -7.61
N LYS A 84 -8.50 -8.55 -6.60
CA LYS A 84 -9.27 -8.92 -5.40
C LYS A 84 -9.73 -7.64 -4.70
N GLY A 85 -11.01 -7.55 -4.33
CA GLY A 85 -11.54 -6.40 -3.59
C GLY A 85 -12.85 -5.90 -4.14
N LYS A 86 -13.18 -4.64 -3.84
CA LYS A 86 -14.42 -3.99 -4.29
C LYS A 86 -14.15 -2.55 -4.69
N GLN A 87 -14.79 -2.12 -5.77
CA GLN A 87 -14.80 -0.72 -6.15
C GLN A 87 -15.57 0.11 -5.10
N GLY A 88 -15.04 1.29 -4.75
CA GLY A 88 -15.71 2.28 -3.91
C GLY A 88 -16.80 3.03 -4.68
N ALA A 89 -17.68 3.74 -3.96
CA ALA A 89 -18.89 4.36 -4.51
C ALA A 89 -18.64 5.36 -5.67
N ALA A 90 -17.54 6.12 -5.63
CA ALA A 90 -17.18 7.09 -6.68
C ALA A 90 -16.41 6.47 -7.85
N GLY A 91 -16.11 5.17 -7.80
CA GLY A 91 -15.46 4.43 -8.88
C GLY A 91 -13.95 4.63 -9.05
N GLN A 92 -13.36 5.64 -8.40
CA GLN A 92 -11.92 5.97 -8.47
C GLN A 92 -11.05 5.34 -7.38
N ILE A 93 -11.68 4.62 -6.45
CA ILE A 93 -11.02 3.89 -5.36
C ILE A 93 -11.33 2.42 -5.52
N TRP A 94 -10.34 1.56 -5.39
CA TRP A 94 -10.48 0.12 -5.26
C TRP A 94 -10.03 -0.34 -3.89
N LYS A 95 -10.96 -0.88 -3.10
CA LYS A 95 -10.73 -1.26 -1.72
C LYS A 95 -10.38 -2.73 -1.61
N THR A 96 -9.29 -3.02 -0.92
CA THR A 96 -8.83 -4.38 -0.60
C THR A 96 -8.70 -4.54 0.91
N ASP A 97 -8.31 -5.74 1.34
CA ASP A 97 -8.11 -6.02 2.77
C ASP A 97 -6.95 -5.21 3.38
N ASN A 98 -5.93 -4.87 2.59
CA ASN A 98 -4.68 -4.25 3.05
C ASN A 98 -4.53 -2.79 2.60
N PHE A 99 -5.13 -2.45 1.45
CA PHE A 99 -4.91 -1.19 0.76
C PHE A 99 -6.20 -0.63 0.17
N ASP A 100 -6.28 0.70 0.16
CA ASP A 100 -7.16 1.43 -0.74
C ASP A 100 -6.29 1.88 -1.93
N TYR A 101 -6.54 1.30 -3.10
CA TYR A 101 -5.90 1.72 -4.34
C TYR A 101 -6.67 2.88 -4.94
N VAL A 102 -5.94 3.82 -5.50
CA VAL A 102 -6.48 5.02 -6.11
C VAL A 102 -5.79 5.29 -7.43
N ILE A 103 -6.59 5.80 -8.34
CA ILE A 103 -6.10 6.33 -9.60
C ILE A 103 -6.23 7.84 -9.53
N THR A 104 -5.14 8.50 -9.17
CA THR A 104 -5.08 9.95 -9.14
C THR A 104 -4.62 10.47 -10.50
N TYR A 105 -5.28 11.50 -10.99
CA TYR A 105 -4.93 12.17 -12.22
C TYR A 105 -4.14 13.46 -11.89
N PRO A 106 -3.09 13.85 -12.65
CA PRO A 106 -2.48 13.18 -13.81
C PRO A 106 -1.30 12.25 -13.48
N TYR A 107 -0.70 12.34 -12.30
CA TYR A 107 0.72 12.00 -12.16
C TYR A 107 1.01 10.59 -11.68
N PHE A 108 0.12 9.95 -10.93
CA PHE A 108 0.45 8.67 -10.29
C PHE A 108 -0.79 7.81 -10.02
N VAL A 109 -0.59 6.51 -9.95
CA VAL A 109 -1.50 5.61 -9.22
C VAL A 109 -0.92 5.38 -7.84
N GLY A 110 -1.78 5.15 -6.86
CA GLY A 110 -1.33 5.00 -5.48
C GLY A 110 -2.11 3.95 -4.71
N ALA A 111 -1.53 3.51 -3.61
CA ALA A 111 -2.14 2.64 -2.64
C ALA A 111 -1.88 3.17 -1.24
N ARG A 112 -2.91 3.22 -0.40
CA ARG A 112 -2.77 3.61 1.01
C ARG A 112 -3.05 2.43 1.91
N PHE A 113 -2.16 2.19 2.86
CA PHE A 113 -2.37 1.17 3.88
C PHE A 113 -3.64 1.45 4.69
N THR A 114 -4.55 0.48 4.76
CA THR A 114 -5.82 0.61 5.50
C THR A 114 -5.74 0.07 6.92
N LYS A 115 -4.77 -0.79 7.19
CA LYS A 115 -4.58 -1.46 8.49
C LYS A 115 -3.11 -1.65 8.84
N GLY A 116 -2.87 -2.14 10.05
CA GLY A 116 -1.54 -2.43 10.55
C GLY A 116 -0.81 -1.19 11.09
N ARG A 117 0.48 -1.36 11.37
CA ARG A 117 1.32 -0.29 11.96
C ARG A 117 1.47 0.91 11.03
N TYR A 118 1.47 0.67 9.72
CA TYR A 118 1.69 1.69 8.69
C TYR A 118 0.38 2.24 8.13
N LYS A 119 -0.75 2.08 8.82
CA LYS A 119 -2.04 2.64 8.38
C LYS A 119 -1.90 4.13 8.03
N GLY A 120 -2.39 4.50 6.86
CA GLY A 120 -2.32 5.85 6.32
C GLY A 120 -1.07 6.15 5.49
N VAL A 121 0.01 5.35 5.62
CA VAL A 121 1.17 5.45 4.72
C VAL A 121 0.71 5.15 3.29
N GLY A 122 1.18 5.96 2.36
CA GLY A 122 0.87 5.85 0.94
C GLY A 122 2.09 5.38 0.15
N VAL A 123 1.87 4.56 -0.87
CA VAL A 123 2.84 4.25 -1.91
C VAL A 123 2.29 4.69 -3.26
N MET A 124 3.14 5.21 -4.13
CA MET A 124 2.73 5.77 -5.41
C MET A 124 3.71 5.42 -6.52
N TYR A 125 3.15 5.24 -7.71
CA TYR A 125 3.89 4.93 -8.92
C TYR A 125 3.44 5.87 -10.03
N ASN A 126 4.40 6.54 -10.66
CA ASN A 126 4.18 7.54 -11.71
C ASN A 126 4.67 7.09 -13.10
N GLY A 127 5.01 5.81 -13.26
CA GLY A 127 5.58 5.28 -14.51
C GLY A 127 7.10 5.40 -14.60
N MET A 128 7.79 5.95 -13.59
CA MET A 128 9.25 5.90 -13.46
C MET A 128 9.66 4.71 -12.60
N ASP A 129 10.93 4.29 -12.66
CA ASP A 129 11.41 3.09 -11.96
C ASP A 129 11.28 3.14 -10.42
N ASP A 130 11.19 4.35 -9.83
CA ASP A 130 11.10 4.54 -8.38
C ASP A 130 9.66 4.64 -7.86
N ILE A 131 9.37 3.93 -6.79
CA ILE A 131 8.10 4.00 -6.05
C ILE A 131 8.20 5.03 -4.93
N GLY A 132 7.39 6.08 -5.00
CA GLY A 132 7.29 7.09 -3.96
C GLY A 132 6.57 6.57 -2.72
N CYS A 133 7.07 6.91 -1.54
CA CYS A 133 6.49 6.55 -0.25
C CYS A 133 6.16 7.80 0.57
N CYS A 134 4.87 7.99 0.84
CA CYS A 134 4.34 9.08 1.64
C CYS A 134 4.08 8.59 3.07
N TYR A 135 4.92 9.02 4.01
CA TYR A 135 4.67 8.77 5.41
C TYR A 135 3.65 9.77 5.99
N THR A 136 3.09 9.42 7.15
CA THR A 136 2.18 10.29 7.89
C THR A 136 2.86 10.82 9.15
N ALA A 137 2.38 11.95 9.68
CA ALA A 137 2.91 12.50 10.93
C ALA A 137 2.81 11.51 12.11
N THR A 138 1.84 10.60 12.08
CA THR A 138 1.64 9.60 13.14
C THR A 138 2.63 8.44 13.09
N VAL A 139 3.09 8.06 11.89
CA VAL A 139 3.98 6.90 11.70
C VAL A 139 5.44 7.32 11.57
N GLY A 140 5.70 8.54 11.09
CA GLY A 140 7.03 9.13 10.98
C GLY A 140 7.78 8.74 9.69
N ALA A 141 8.85 9.48 9.39
CA ALA A 141 9.63 9.31 8.15
C ALA A 141 10.30 7.94 8.00
N GLU A 142 10.59 7.28 9.12
CA GLU A 142 11.18 5.94 9.17
C GLU A 142 10.26 4.84 8.63
N ALA A 143 8.98 5.13 8.43
CA ALA A 143 8.02 4.18 7.89
C ALA A 143 8.50 3.59 6.55
N CYS A 144 8.97 4.46 5.67
CA CYS A 144 9.36 4.08 4.31
C CYS A 144 10.64 3.24 4.30
N SER A 145 11.64 3.58 5.11
CA SER A 145 12.86 2.78 5.24
C SER A 145 12.58 1.41 5.86
N GLN A 146 11.67 1.33 6.83
CA GLN A 146 11.25 0.05 7.42
C GLN A 146 10.52 -0.85 6.39
N LEU A 147 9.83 -0.24 5.42
CA LEU A 147 9.16 -0.91 4.30
C LEU A 147 10.10 -1.18 3.10
N ASN A 148 11.40 -0.90 3.19
CA ASN A 148 12.38 -1.00 2.09
C ASN A 148 12.05 -0.11 0.88
N LEU A 149 11.46 1.07 1.11
CA LEU A 149 11.19 2.08 0.08
C LEU A 149 12.21 3.22 0.20
N THR A 150 12.86 3.54 -0.91
CA THR A 150 13.98 4.49 -0.98
C THR A 150 13.52 5.94 -1.22
N SER A 151 12.47 6.13 -2.01
CA SER A 151 11.92 7.46 -2.30
C SER A 151 10.93 7.88 -1.21
N THR A 152 11.43 8.58 -0.20
CA THR A 152 10.63 9.02 0.95
C THR A 152 10.15 10.47 0.75
N LEU A 153 8.84 10.69 0.92
CA LEU A 153 8.19 11.98 0.67
C LEU A 153 7.46 12.45 1.94
N PRO A 154 7.63 13.72 2.34
CA PRO A 154 6.92 14.27 3.49
C PRO A 154 5.43 14.45 3.21
N PRO A 155 4.57 14.47 4.24
CA PRO A 155 3.12 14.68 4.07
C PRO A 155 2.78 16.06 3.48
N SER A 156 3.68 17.04 3.58
CA SER A 156 3.55 18.36 2.93
C SER A 156 3.80 18.33 1.42
N ASN A 157 4.33 17.23 0.88
CA ASN A 157 4.52 17.08 -0.55
C ASN A 157 3.16 17.02 -1.27
N THR A 158 3.04 17.75 -2.38
CA THR A 158 1.80 17.86 -3.17
C THR A 158 1.24 16.50 -3.58
N TYR A 159 2.09 15.54 -3.98
CA TYR A 159 1.64 14.21 -4.37
C TYR A 159 1.09 13.42 -3.18
N CYS A 160 1.72 13.54 -2.01
CA CYS A 160 1.24 12.91 -0.78
C CYS A 160 -0.10 13.51 -0.33
N ALA A 161 -0.25 14.83 -0.41
CA ALA A 161 -1.50 15.51 -0.11
C ALA A 161 -2.62 15.10 -1.07
N GLN A 162 -2.33 14.96 -2.37
CA GLN A 162 -3.28 14.47 -3.37
C GLN A 162 -3.71 13.02 -3.09
N LEU A 163 -2.76 12.13 -2.77
CA LEU A 163 -3.08 10.74 -2.42
C LEU A 163 -3.95 10.68 -1.16
N ALA A 164 -3.66 11.51 -0.16
CA ALA A 164 -4.45 11.58 1.07
C ALA A 164 -5.88 12.09 0.81
N ALA A 165 -6.05 13.06 -0.08
CA ALA A 165 -7.36 13.62 -0.44
C ALA A 165 -8.21 12.67 -1.31
N ALA A 166 -7.58 11.76 -2.04
CA ALA A 166 -8.27 10.86 -2.96
C ALA A 166 -8.89 9.62 -2.28
N ILE A 167 -8.63 9.39 -0.98
CA ILE A 167 -9.07 8.18 -0.24
C ILE A 167 -9.74 8.53 1.09
#